data_AF-A0A5J4WTB1-F1
#
_entry.id   AF-A0A5J4WTB1-F1
#
_cell.length_a   1.000
_cell.length_b   1.000
_cell.length_c   1.000
_cell.angle_alpha   90.00
_cell.angle_beta   90.00
_cell.angle_gamma   90.00
#
_symmetry.space_group_name_H-M   'P 1'
#
loop_
_entity.id
_entity.type
_entity.pdbx_description
1 polymer ?
#
loop_
_entity_poly.entity_id
_entity_poly.type
_entity_poly.pdbx_seq_one_letter_code
_entity_poly.pdbx_strand_id
1 'polypeptide(L)'
;MTGQGSIMIKKNNDDQENGKFGWISLTEGMQFGIYEIEIKTDSSILNIPIIYIDGESSSLEIAGVTIIGVNLQPISEAKGIIHINIDKSNFIASQCIFEDINIKGKGGNMIRIQNKESLSLTSPITITINQCQFKNINADGDSRGIGGSGMYAQIWNGGTLNFIGTSSFTSCINNNGNGGALYIDIDFTSESKINIGDTIFKSCISKDSSSSPSSSSSSSSSSSSSSSSYSSSSSSYSSSSSYSSSQSFTTNSSPSPTSQTLSLSSSSQSSSSSSHYGFGGGIFLTSKGEFNADKNGNGLKGCKFELNSGLNGGSNVYIVSSDLKQFCRFRY
;
A
#
# COMPACT_ATOMS: atom_id res chain seq x y z
N MET A 1 -20.60 17.42 0.66
CA MET A 1 -21.87 17.27 -0.10
C MET A 1 -23.02 17.49 0.87
N THR A 2 -23.97 18.37 0.57
CA THR A 2 -25.18 18.53 1.40
C THR A 2 -26.15 17.39 1.09
N GLY A 3 -26.46 16.52 2.07
CA GLY A 3 -27.42 15.42 1.92
C GLY A 3 -26.84 14.00 1.95
N GLN A 4 -25.54 13.83 2.21
CA GLN A 4 -24.92 12.50 2.35
C GLN A 4 -25.39 11.83 3.66
N GLY A 5 -25.83 10.57 3.60
CA GLY A 5 -26.13 9.79 4.79
C GLY A 5 -24.87 9.56 5.63
N SER A 6 -25.00 9.44 6.95
CA SER A 6 -23.85 9.28 7.84
C SER A 6 -24.06 8.13 8.83
N ILE A 7 -23.05 7.27 8.97
CA ILE A 7 -22.91 6.24 9.99
C ILE A 7 -21.83 6.70 10.97
N MET A 8 -22.19 6.78 12.25
CA MET A 8 -21.25 7.06 13.33
C MET A 8 -21.02 5.79 14.15
N ILE A 9 -19.80 5.28 14.13
CA ILE A 9 -19.34 4.19 14.99
C ILE A 9 -18.95 4.80 16.34
N LYS A 10 -19.59 4.32 17.41
CA LYS A 10 -19.28 4.72 18.78
C LYS A 10 -18.82 3.51 19.55
N LYS A 11 -17.65 3.63 20.16
CA LYS A 11 -17.10 2.58 21.01
C LYS A 11 -16.82 3.18 22.38
N ASN A 12 -17.48 2.60 23.38
CA ASN A 12 -17.05 2.78 24.77
C ASN A 12 -15.80 1.92 24.93
N ASN A 13 -14.76 2.40 25.62
CA ASN A 13 -13.47 1.69 25.81
C ASN A 13 -13.62 0.36 26.59
N ASP A 14 -14.35 -0.57 26.00
CA ASP A 14 -14.74 -1.87 26.51
C ASP A 14 -14.21 -2.97 25.58
N ASP A 15 -14.50 -4.21 25.98
CA ASP A 15 -14.00 -5.43 25.36
C ASP A 15 -14.97 -6.02 24.32
N GLN A 16 -15.97 -5.27 23.83
CA GLN A 16 -17.02 -5.81 22.95
C GLN A 16 -16.51 -6.23 21.56
N GLU A 17 -15.37 -5.69 21.14
CA GLU A 17 -14.70 -6.10 19.90
C GLU A 17 -13.94 -7.43 20.06
N ASN A 18 -13.76 -7.95 21.29
CA ASN A 18 -13.01 -9.18 21.51
C ASN A 18 -13.70 -10.37 20.84
N GLY A 19 -12.93 -11.08 20.01
CA GLY A 19 -13.42 -12.23 19.23
C GLY A 19 -14.32 -11.85 18.04
N LYS A 20 -14.45 -10.56 17.69
CA LYS A 20 -15.14 -10.11 16.49
C LYS A 20 -14.16 -9.86 15.35
N PHE A 21 -14.62 -10.01 14.11
CA PHE A 21 -13.77 -9.84 12.93
C PHE A 21 -13.82 -8.43 12.34
N GLY A 22 -14.98 -7.79 12.36
CA GLY A 22 -15.17 -6.39 11.96
C GLY A 22 -16.56 -5.88 12.33
N TRP A 23 -16.74 -4.56 12.31
CA TRP A 23 -18.03 -3.91 12.59
C TRP A 23 -19.11 -4.29 11.55
N ILE A 24 -18.69 -4.49 10.31
CA ILE A 24 -19.44 -5.13 9.23
C ILE A 24 -18.59 -6.32 8.78
N SER A 25 -19.15 -7.53 8.82
CA SER A 25 -18.45 -8.75 8.42
C SER A 25 -19.21 -9.42 7.26
N LEU A 26 -18.50 -9.69 6.18
CA LEU A 26 -19.01 -10.42 5.01
C LEU A 26 -18.38 -11.81 4.99
N THR A 27 -19.20 -12.86 4.96
CA THR A 27 -18.78 -14.24 4.89
C THR A 27 -19.56 -15.06 3.88
N GLU A 28 -19.03 -16.22 3.49
CA GLU A 28 -19.75 -17.26 2.72
C GLU A 28 -20.37 -16.77 1.39
N GLY A 29 -19.66 -15.95 0.62
CA GLY A 29 -20.10 -15.54 -0.71
C GLY A 29 -21.08 -14.36 -0.74
N MET A 30 -21.24 -13.65 0.39
CA MET A 30 -22.09 -12.47 0.45
C MET A 30 -21.63 -11.36 -0.50
N GLN A 31 -22.60 -10.73 -1.16
CA GLN A 31 -22.41 -9.55 -2.00
C GLN A 31 -22.98 -8.33 -1.28
N PHE A 32 -22.17 -7.31 -1.07
CA PHE A 32 -22.55 -6.14 -0.29
C PHE A 32 -22.17 -4.85 -1.00
N GLY A 33 -23.07 -3.87 -0.95
CA GLY A 33 -22.92 -2.57 -1.56
C GLY A 33 -23.13 -1.44 -0.56
N ILE A 34 -22.27 -0.42 -0.55
CA ILE A 34 -22.47 0.82 0.22
C ILE A 34 -22.31 2.01 -0.74
N TYR A 35 -23.30 2.89 -0.77
CA TYR A 35 -23.36 3.99 -1.74
C TYR A 35 -23.62 5.32 -1.02
N GLU A 36 -22.79 6.32 -1.30
CA GLU A 36 -23.00 7.71 -0.87
C GLU A 36 -23.18 7.87 0.66
N ILE A 37 -22.43 7.10 1.44
CA ILE A 37 -22.43 7.18 2.92
C ILE A 37 -21.11 7.71 3.44
N GLU A 38 -21.17 8.60 4.43
CA GLU A 38 -20.04 8.96 5.28
C GLU A 38 -19.99 8.03 6.50
N ILE A 39 -18.88 7.33 6.70
CA ILE A 39 -18.58 6.52 7.88
C ILE A 39 -17.53 7.25 8.70
N LYS A 40 -17.82 7.52 9.97
CA LYS A 40 -16.91 8.17 10.92
C LYS A 40 -16.96 7.52 12.28
N THR A 41 -15.94 7.75 13.09
CA THR A 41 -15.95 7.36 14.50
C THR A 41 -16.09 8.57 15.41
N ASP A 42 -16.37 8.34 16.69
CA ASP A 42 -16.29 9.33 17.76
C ASP A 42 -14.85 9.54 18.28
N SER A 43 -13.84 9.29 17.44
CA SER A 43 -12.41 9.25 17.78
C SER A 43 -11.98 8.10 18.70
N SER A 44 -12.89 7.19 19.07
CA SER A 44 -12.54 5.96 19.76
C SER A 44 -11.53 5.13 18.97
N ILE A 45 -10.73 4.34 19.71
CA ILE A 45 -9.75 3.42 19.13
C ILE A 45 -10.46 2.11 18.84
N LEU A 46 -10.60 1.78 17.55
CA LEU A 46 -11.09 0.48 17.09
C LEU A 46 -9.95 -0.53 17.14
N ASN A 47 -10.23 -1.75 17.57
CA ASN A 47 -9.26 -2.86 17.57
C ASN A 47 -9.46 -3.79 16.37
N ILE A 48 -10.59 -3.66 15.67
CA ILE A 48 -10.98 -4.49 14.53
C ILE A 48 -11.37 -3.62 13.32
N PRO A 49 -11.29 -4.16 12.09
CA PRO A 49 -11.75 -3.50 10.87
C PRO A 49 -13.17 -2.93 10.97
N ILE A 50 -13.43 -1.86 10.21
CA ILE A 50 -14.81 -1.42 9.97
C ILE A 50 -15.50 -2.43 9.06
N ILE A 51 -14.84 -2.82 7.97
CA ILE A 51 -15.35 -3.84 7.05
C ILE A 51 -14.34 -4.98 7.01
N TYR A 52 -14.78 -6.18 7.36
CA TYR A 52 -14.02 -7.41 7.25
C TYR A 52 -14.71 -8.34 6.25
N ILE A 53 -13.93 -8.94 5.35
CA ILE A 53 -14.44 -9.90 4.36
C ILE A 53 -13.62 -11.17 4.47
N ASP A 54 -14.29 -12.29 4.70
CA ASP A 54 -13.71 -13.64 4.83
C ASP A 54 -14.69 -14.73 4.36
N GLY A 55 -14.35 -15.47 3.31
CA GLY A 55 -15.23 -16.43 2.64
C GLY A 55 -15.24 -16.29 1.12
N GLU A 56 -15.03 -17.42 0.43
CA GLU A 56 -14.95 -17.52 -1.03
C GLU A 56 -16.08 -16.77 -1.75
N SER A 57 -15.77 -16.13 -2.88
CA SER A 57 -16.75 -15.46 -3.76
C SER A 57 -17.50 -14.26 -3.16
N SER A 58 -17.14 -13.80 -1.96
CA SER A 58 -17.75 -12.58 -1.39
C SER A 58 -17.33 -11.35 -2.19
N SER A 59 -18.23 -10.39 -2.39
CA SER A 59 -17.93 -9.14 -3.08
C SER A 59 -18.32 -7.92 -2.27
N LEU A 60 -17.50 -6.87 -2.38
CA LEU A 60 -17.76 -5.57 -1.81
C LEU A 60 -17.67 -4.52 -2.90
N GLU A 61 -18.76 -3.77 -3.08
CA GLU A 61 -18.78 -2.55 -3.87
C GLU A 61 -19.04 -1.36 -2.94
N ILE A 62 -18.15 -0.37 -2.97
CA ILE A 62 -18.36 0.91 -2.32
C ILE A 62 -18.26 2.02 -3.35
N ALA A 63 -19.24 2.91 -3.40
CA ALA A 63 -19.21 4.05 -4.33
C ALA A 63 -19.65 5.36 -3.66
N GLY A 64 -18.88 6.44 -3.85
CA GLY A 64 -19.16 7.73 -3.21
C GLY A 64 -19.06 7.69 -1.68
N VAL A 65 -18.43 6.66 -1.11
CA VAL A 65 -18.29 6.48 0.33
C VAL A 65 -17.13 7.32 0.86
N THR A 66 -17.36 8.01 1.97
CA THR A 66 -16.30 8.70 2.73
C THR A 66 -16.03 7.92 4.00
N ILE A 67 -14.80 7.50 4.27
CA ILE A 67 -14.39 7.00 5.58
C ILE A 67 -13.41 8.01 6.18
N ILE A 68 -13.79 8.62 7.30
CA ILE A 68 -13.06 9.75 7.86
C ILE A 68 -12.88 9.65 9.38
N GLY A 69 -11.71 10.08 9.87
CA GLY A 69 -11.46 10.27 11.30
C GLY A 69 -11.40 8.96 12.08
N VAL A 70 -10.74 7.93 11.54
CA VAL A 70 -10.69 6.59 12.15
C VAL A 70 -9.34 6.35 12.82
N ASN A 71 -9.38 5.91 14.08
CA ASN A 71 -8.23 5.39 14.81
C ASN A 71 -8.34 3.86 14.90
N LEU A 72 -7.42 3.14 14.27
CA LEU A 72 -7.34 1.67 14.33
C LEU A 72 -6.07 1.26 15.08
N GLN A 73 -6.18 0.34 16.03
CA GLN A 73 -5.03 -0.23 16.75
C GLN A 73 -5.19 -1.74 16.88
N PRO A 74 -4.84 -2.52 15.84
CA PRO A 74 -4.93 -3.96 15.89
C PRO A 74 -3.99 -4.55 16.95
N ILE A 75 -4.46 -5.55 17.68
CA ILE A 75 -3.79 -6.09 18.89
C ILE A 75 -2.92 -7.31 18.56
N SER A 76 -3.44 -8.24 17.76
CA SER A 76 -2.78 -9.53 17.47
C SER A 76 -1.90 -9.48 16.22
N GLU A 77 -2.40 -8.88 15.15
CA GLU A 77 -1.77 -8.82 13.83
C GLU A 77 -2.20 -7.55 13.08
N ALA A 78 -1.49 -7.21 12.02
CA ALA A 78 -1.85 -6.06 11.19
C ALA A 78 -3.20 -6.25 10.50
N LYS A 79 -4.03 -5.20 10.49
CA LYS A 79 -5.36 -5.23 9.86
C LYS A 79 -5.65 -3.98 9.02
N GLY A 80 -6.52 -4.14 8.03
CA GLY A 80 -7.08 -3.02 7.30
C GLY A 80 -8.26 -2.37 8.03
N ILE A 81 -8.58 -1.11 7.74
CA ILE A 81 -9.93 -0.59 8.05
C ILE A 81 -10.97 -1.31 7.18
N ILE A 82 -10.65 -1.48 5.91
CA ILE A 82 -11.26 -2.48 5.03
C ILE A 82 -10.24 -3.62 4.92
N HIS A 83 -10.59 -4.78 5.48
CA HIS A 83 -9.73 -5.96 5.50
C HIS A 83 -10.38 -7.07 4.68
N ILE A 84 -9.67 -7.56 3.67
CA ILE A 84 -10.12 -8.62 2.76
C ILE A 84 -9.13 -9.77 2.85
N ASN A 85 -9.59 -10.94 3.28
CA ASN A 85 -8.75 -12.12 3.52
C ASN A 85 -9.28 -13.34 2.75
N ILE A 86 -9.19 -13.36 1.41
CA ILE A 86 -9.94 -14.34 0.61
C ILE A 86 -9.36 -14.60 -0.79
N ASP A 87 -9.51 -15.85 -1.22
CA ASP A 87 -9.51 -16.32 -2.60
C ASP A 87 -10.88 -16.16 -3.28
N LYS A 88 -10.92 -15.56 -4.48
CA LYS A 88 -12.11 -15.42 -5.37
C LYS A 88 -13.05 -14.23 -5.11
N SER A 89 -12.60 -13.17 -4.44
CA SER A 89 -13.43 -11.97 -4.20
C SER A 89 -13.34 -10.90 -5.30
N ASN A 90 -14.38 -10.08 -5.40
CA ASN A 90 -14.34 -8.83 -6.17
C ASN A 90 -14.45 -7.65 -5.20
N PHE A 91 -13.51 -6.71 -5.29
CA PHE A 91 -13.57 -5.47 -4.51
C PHE A 91 -13.55 -4.28 -5.46
N ILE A 92 -14.57 -3.43 -5.36
CA ILE A 92 -14.70 -2.21 -6.14
C ILE A 92 -14.85 -1.04 -5.17
N ALA A 93 -13.97 -0.06 -5.28
CA ALA A 93 -14.13 1.24 -4.66
C ALA A 93 -14.18 2.31 -5.75
N SER A 94 -15.27 3.07 -5.83
CA SER A 94 -15.47 4.11 -6.84
C SER A 94 -15.75 5.47 -6.20
N GLN A 95 -15.06 6.53 -6.61
CA GLN A 95 -15.31 7.91 -6.15
C GLN A 95 -15.31 8.04 -4.61
N CYS A 96 -14.57 7.18 -3.91
CA CYS A 96 -14.51 7.15 -2.46
C CYS A 96 -13.42 8.09 -1.93
N ILE A 97 -13.62 8.58 -0.71
CA ILE A 97 -12.65 9.41 0.02
C ILE A 97 -12.29 8.69 1.32
N PHE A 98 -10.99 8.52 1.55
CA PHE A 98 -10.44 7.97 2.78
C PHE A 98 -9.54 9.04 3.40
N GLU A 99 -9.91 9.58 4.55
CA GLU A 99 -9.30 10.80 5.09
C GLU A 99 -9.09 10.76 6.60
N ASP A 100 -8.01 11.36 7.09
CA ASP A 100 -7.70 11.49 8.52
C ASP A 100 -7.75 10.15 9.26
N ILE A 101 -6.88 9.24 8.81
CA ILE A 101 -6.82 7.86 9.29
C ILE A 101 -5.51 7.66 10.03
N ASN A 102 -5.57 7.06 11.23
CA ASN A 102 -4.40 6.72 12.02
C ASN A 102 -4.45 5.24 12.47
N ILE A 103 -3.44 4.46 12.04
CA ILE A 103 -3.34 3.03 12.29
C ILE A 103 -2.04 2.73 13.05
N LYS A 104 -2.15 2.16 14.25
CA LYS A 104 -1.01 1.90 15.16
C LYS A 104 -1.00 0.47 15.68
N GLY A 105 -0.09 0.16 16.60
CA GLY A 105 -0.07 -1.12 17.31
C GLY A 105 0.63 -2.18 16.47
N LYS A 106 -0.09 -3.23 16.05
CA LYS A 106 0.46 -4.24 15.13
C LYS A 106 0.57 -3.77 13.68
N GLY A 107 0.17 -2.53 13.41
CA GLY A 107 0.22 -1.92 12.09
C GLY A 107 -0.99 -2.24 11.24
N GLY A 108 -0.96 -1.83 9.97
CA GLY A 108 -2.09 -2.04 9.08
C GLY A 108 -2.15 -1.06 7.92
N ASN A 109 -3.34 -0.97 7.31
CA ASN A 109 -3.58 -0.24 6.08
C ASN A 109 -5.00 0.35 6.07
N MET A 110 -5.27 1.37 5.28
CA MET A 110 -6.67 1.77 5.04
C MET A 110 -7.41 0.62 4.32
N ILE A 111 -6.80 0.05 3.28
CA ILE A 111 -7.29 -1.15 2.59
C ILE A 111 -6.21 -2.24 2.67
N ARG A 112 -6.55 -3.40 3.23
CA ARG A 112 -5.63 -4.53 3.34
C ARG A 112 -6.21 -5.74 2.61
N ILE A 113 -5.47 -6.24 1.63
CA ILE A 113 -5.91 -7.36 0.79
C ILE A 113 -4.90 -8.49 0.89
N GLN A 114 -5.34 -9.60 1.47
CA GLN A 114 -4.59 -10.83 1.66
C GLN A 114 -5.21 -11.92 0.77
N ASN A 115 -4.46 -12.31 -0.25
CA ASN A 115 -4.84 -13.33 -1.22
C ASN A 115 -3.58 -14.17 -1.50
N LYS A 116 -3.16 -14.94 -0.49
CA LYS A 116 -1.99 -15.80 -0.56
C LYS A 116 -2.42 -17.25 -0.74
N GLU A 117 -1.90 -17.88 -1.80
CA GLU A 117 -1.87 -19.35 -1.97
C GLU A 117 -3.24 -20.06 -1.82
N SER A 118 -4.26 -19.65 -2.58
CA SER A 118 -5.27 -20.63 -3.01
C SER A 118 -4.65 -21.63 -3.97
N LEU A 119 -4.83 -22.91 -3.71
CA LEU A 119 -4.52 -23.97 -4.68
C LEU A 119 -5.56 -24.05 -5.82
N SER A 120 -6.55 -23.16 -5.85
CA SER A 120 -7.63 -23.18 -6.83
C SER A 120 -7.50 -22.05 -7.87
N LEU A 121 -6.97 -22.39 -9.04
CA LEU A 121 -6.79 -21.50 -10.21
C LEU A 121 -8.10 -21.09 -10.91
N THR A 122 -9.27 -21.36 -10.32
CA THR A 122 -10.54 -21.30 -11.07
C THR A 122 -11.25 -19.95 -11.01
N SER A 123 -10.87 -19.02 -10.11
CA SER A 123 -11.45 -17.65 -10.06
C SER A 123 -10.49 -16.64 -9.42
N PRO A 124 -9.75 -15.84 -10.21
CA PRO A 124 -8.80 -14.85 -9.70
C PRO A 124 -9.50 -13.66 -9.00
N ILE A 125 -8.89 -13.10 -7.96
CA ILE A 125 -9.36 -11.86 -7.32
C ILE A 125 -9.30 -10.69 -8.30
N THR A 126 -10.32 -9.84 -8.32
CA THR A 126 -10.28 -8.57 -9.07
C THR A 126 -10.51 -7.40 -8.11
N ILE A 127 -9.56 -6.46 -8.11
CA ILE A 127 -9.60 -5.26 -7.29
C ILE A 127 -9.64 -4.05 -8.21
N THR A 128 -10.65 -3.20 -8.04
CA THR A 128 -10.82 -1.98 -8.82
C THR A 128 -10.90 -0.78 -7.90
N ILE A 129 -9.97 0.16 -8.06
CA ILE A 129 -10.00 1.48 -7.41
C ILE A 129 -10.25 2.52 -8.49
N ASN A 130 -11.39 3.18 -8.45
CA ASN A 130 -11.85 4.06 -9.49
C ASN A 130 -12.04 5.48 -8.94
N GLN A 131 -11.21 6.43 -9.36
CA GLN A 131 -11.31 7.83 -8.95
C GLN A 131 -11.37 8.06 -7.42
N CYS A 132 -10.60 7.29 -6.64
CA CYS A 132 -10.58 7.41 -5.19
C CYS A 132 -9.52 8.40 -4.68
N GLN A 133 -9.76 8.95 -3.49
CA GLN A 133 -8.83 9.86 -2.81
C GLN A 133 -8.43 9.29 -1.45
N PHE A 134 -7.13 9.13 -1.23
CA PHE A 134 -6.52 8.73 0.03
C PHE A 134 -5.74 9.93 0.58
N LYS A 135 -6.14 10.45 1.73
CA LYS A 135 -5.62 11.71 2.29
C LYS A 135 -5.25 11.54 3.75
N ASN A 136 -4.07 12.02 4.12
CA ASN A 136 -3.64 12.10 5.53
C ASN A 136 -3.81 10.76 6.27
N ILE A 137 -3.21 9.70 5.71
CA ILE A 137 -3.28 8.34 6.25
C ILE A 137 -1.93 8.01 6.87
N ASN A 138 -1.91 7.86 8.20
CA ASN A 138 -0.74 7.45 8.95
C ASN A 138 -0.92 6.00 9.41
N ALA A 139 0.03 5.12 9.09
CA ALA A 139 0.01 3.74 9.55
C ALA A 139 1.38 3.27 10.01
N ASP A 140 1.41 2.40 11.01
CA ASP A 140 2.60 1.60 11.32
C ASP A 140 2.65 0.37 10.39
N GLY A 141 3.85 0.03 9.91
CA GLY A 141 4.12 -1.23 9.22
C GLY A 141 4.00 -2.44 10.15
N ASP A 142 3.73 -3.60 9.57
CA ASP A 142 3.73 -4.85 10.33
C ASP A 142 5.16 -5.32 10.68
N SER A 143 5.30 -6.35 11.52
CA SER A 143 6.61 -6.87 11.95
C SER A 143 7.50 -7.41 10.82
N ARG A 144 6.93 -7.62 9.61
CA ARG A 144 7.65 -8.05 8.40
C ARG A 144 8.00 -6.87 7.50
N GLY A 145 7.65 -5.64 7.89
CA GLY A 145 7.88 -4.44 7.11
C GLY A 145 6.85 -4.21 6.00
N ILE A 146 5.70 -4.89 6.05
CA ILE A 146 4.60 -4.60 5.13
C ILE A 146 4.00 -3.26 5.56
N GLY A 147 4.23 -2.24 4.74
CA GLY A 147 3.64 -0.92 4.89
C GLY A 147 2.51 -0.68 3.89
N GLY A 148 2.53 0.47 3.22
CA GLY A 148 1.49 0.94 2.31
C GLY A 148 0.30 1.51 3.07
N SER A 149 0.45 2.67 3.73
CA SER A 149 -0.57 3.15 4.68
C SER A 149 -1.97 3.28 4.05
N GLY A 150 -2.04 3.66 2.77
CA GLY A 150 -3.27 3.65 1.99
C GLY A 150 -3.71 2.25 1.61
N MET A 151 -2.85 1.43 1.00
CA MET A 151 -3.22 0.07 0.63
C MET A 151 -2.06 -0.92 0.62
N TYR A 152 -2.33 -2.09 1.18
CA TYR A 152 -1.55 -3.31 0.94
C TYR A 152 -2.36 -4.24 0.04
N ALA A 153 -1.75 -4.69 -1.06
CA ALA A 153 -2.38 -5.56 -2.02
C ALA A 153 -1.50 -6.76 -2.38
N GLN A 154 -1.99 -7.96 -2.05
CA GLN A 154 -1.39 -9.22 -2.49
C GLN A 154 -2.14 -9.77 -3.71
N ILE A 155 -1.48 -9.89 -4.85
CA ILE A 155 -2.06 -10.21 -6.17
C ILE A 155 -1.41 -11.47 -6.73
N TRP A 156 -1.97 -12.63 -6.38
CA TRP A 156 -1.47 -13.94 -6.81
C TRP A 156 -2.53 -14.68 -7.62
N ASN A 157 -2.19 -15.85 -8.18
CA ASN A 157 -3.11 -16.76 -8.86
C ASN A 157 -3.90 -16.12 -10.01
N GLY A 158 -3.24 -15.32 -10.85
CA GLY A 158 -3.91 -14.61 -11.97
C GLY A 158 -4.75 -13.42 -11.53
N GLY A 159 -4.68 -13.02 -10.25
CA GLY A 159 -5.35 -11.84 -9.71
C GLY A 159 -5.05 -10.55 -10.48
N THR A 160 -5.96 -9.59 -10.39
CA THR A 160 -5.86 -8.30 -11.10
C THR A 160 -6.07 -7.12 -10.16
N LEU A 161 -5.15 -6.15 -10.23
CA LEU A 161 -5.29 -4.83 -9.59
C LEU A 161 -5.43 -3.74 -10.65
N ASN A 162 -6.57 -3.04 -10.66
CA ASN A 162 -6.90 -2.00 -11.63
C ASN A 162 -7.18 -0.67 -10.94
N PHE A 163 -6.48 0.38 -11.34
CA PHE A 163 -6.86 1.75 -11.05
C PHE A 163 -7.47 2.38 -12.31
N ILE A 164 -8.70 2.88 -12.19
CA ILE A 164 -9.48 3.44 -13.30
C ILE A 164 -9.73 4.92 -13.03
N GLY A 165 -9.53 5.75 -14.05
CA GLY A 165 -9.58 7.20 -13.89
C GLY A 165 -8.54 7.73 -12.90
N THR A 166 -8.63 9.02 -12.60
CA THR A 166 -7.61 9.67 -11.75
C THR A 166 -7.88 9.44 -10.27
N SER A 167 -7.07 8.57 -9.65
CA SER A 167 -7.01 8.41 -8.19
C SER A 167 -5.83 9.19 -7.59
N SER A 168 -5.86 9.45 -6.28
CA SER A 168 -4.77 10.16 -5.60
C SER A 168 -4.47 9.64 -4.20
N PHE A 169 -3.19 9.65 -3.84
CA PHE A 169 -2.66 9.39 -2.51
C PHE A 169 -1.87 10.61 -2.09
N THR A 170 -2.35 11.32 -1.06
CA THR A 170 -1.73 12.55 -0.56
C THR A 170 -1.43 12.41 0.91
N SER A 171 -0.18 12.67 1.30
CA SER A 171 0.26 12.58 2.70
C SER A 171 -0.02 11.22 3.34
N CYS A 172 0.19 10.15 2.57
CA CYS A 172 0.15 8.77 3.08
C CYS A 172 1.51 8.40 3.67
N ILE A 173 1.56 8.20 4.98
CA ILE A 173 2.78 7.97 5.74
C ILE A 173 2.74 6.57 6.33
N ASN A 174 3.77 5.78 6.07
CA ASN A 174 4.00 4.53 6.75
C ASN A 174 5.25 4.63 7.64
N ASN A 175 5.09 4.36 8.95
CA ASN A 175 6.20 4.29 9.89
C ASN A 175 6.63 2.83 10.05
N ASN A 176 7.94 2.54 10.00
CA ASN A 176 8.49 1.19 10.22
C ASN A 176 8.03 0.16 9.17
N GLY A 177 7.76 0.60 7.94
CA GLY A 177 7.38 -0.27 6.84
C GLY A 177 7.71 0.33 5.50
N ASN A 178 7.57 -0.49 4.46
CA ASN A 178 7.85 -0.10 3.08
C ASN A 178 6.60 0.35 2.35
N GLY A 179 6.72 1.27 1.39
CA GLY A 179 5.57 1.84 0.71
C GLY A 179 4.91 2.90 1.58
N GLY A 180 5.06 4.18 1.26
CA GLY A 180 4.33 5.21 2.01
C GLY A 180 2.83 5.12 1.73
N ALA A 181 2.43 5.07 0.45
CA ALA A 181 1.04 4.92 0.05
C ALA A 181 0.65 3.46 -0.25
N LEU A 182 1.41 2.78 -1.11
CA LEU A 182 1.10 1.45 -1.59
C LEU A 182 2.22 0.45 -1.29
N TYR A 183 1.82 -0.73 -0.83
CA TYR A 183 2.65 -1.93 -0.84
C TYR A 183 1.97 -2.98 -1.71
N ILE A 184 2.66 -3.47 -2.73
CA ILE A 184 2.13 -4.46 -3.67
C ILE A 184 3.02 -5.70 -3.66
N ASP A 185 2.43 -6.87 -3.49
CA ASP A 185 3.09 -8.17 -3.63
C ASP A 185 2.40 -8.97 -4.73
N ILE A 186 3.07 -9.24 -5.85
CA ILE A 186 2.45 -9.80 -7.07
C ILE A 186 3.22 -11.00 -7.64
N ASP A 187 2.50 -12.05 -8.07
CA ASP A 187 3.08 -13.22 -8.74
C ASP A 187 2.79 -13.22 -10.25
N PHE A 188 3.75 -12.72 -11.04
CA PHE A 188 3.67 -12.72 -12.50
C PHE A 188 3.79 -14.10 -13.13
N THR A 189 4.32 -15.12 -12.41
CA THR A 189 4.37 -16.50 -12.92
C THR A 189 2.99 -17.11 -13.09
N SER A 190 1.99 -16.55 -12.39
CA SER A 190 0.58 -16.92 -12.48
C SER A 190 -0.24 -16.03 -13.43
N GLU A 191 0.43 -15.22 -14.26
CA GLU A 191 -0.19 -14.24 -15.18
C GLU A 191 -1.04 -13.16 -14.48
N SER A 192 -0.75 -12.87 -13.20
CA SER A 192 -1.36 -11.75 -12.47
C SER A 192 -1.14 -10.41 -13.18
N LYS A 193 -2.08 -9.49 -13.01
CA LYS A 193 -2.13 -8.21 -13.74
C LYS A 193 -2.12 -7.01 -12.80
N ILE A 194 -1.40 -5.97 -13.21
CA ILE A 194 -1.33 -4.69 -12.52
C ILE A 194 -1.50 -3.55 -13.53
N ASN A 195 -2.50 -2.71 -13.29
CA ASN A 195 -2.84 -1.55 -14.11
C ASN A 195 -3.04 -0.34 -13.20
N ILE A 196 -1.95 0.30 -12.80
CA ILE A 196 -1.97 1.53 -12.00
C ILE A 196 -1.62 2.69 -12.93
N GLY A 197 -2.63 3.15 -13.66
CA GLY A 197 -2.54 4.33 -14.53
C GLY A 197 -3.12 5.57 -13.88
N ASP A 198 -2.74 6.73 -14.39
CA ASP A 198 -3.34 8.04 -14.08
C ASP A 198 -3.50 8.35 -12.58
N THR A 199 -2.58 7.89 -11.74
CA THR A 199 -2.65 8.05 -10.29
C THR A 199 -1.58 8.99 -9.76
N ILE A 200 -1.96 9.87 -8.85
CA ILE A 200 -1.07 10.89 -8.27
C ILE A 200 -0.65 10.47 -6.87
N PHE A 201 0.66 10.34 -6.65
CA PHE A 201 1.26 10.12 -5.33
C PHE A 201 1.98 11.39 -4.91
N LYS A 202 1.49 12.02 -3.86
CA LYS A 202 1.98 13.31 -3.37
C LYS A 202 2.33 13.27 -1.90
N SER A 203 3.54 13.70 -1.55
CA SER A 203 4.01 13.80 -0.16
C SER A 203 3.85 12.51 0.63
N CYS A 204 3.94 11.35 -0.04
CA CYS A 204 3.86 10.05 0.60
C CYS A 204 5.23 9.65 1.15
N ILE A 205 5.27 9.06 2.34
CA ILE A 205 6.51 8.84 3.08
C ILE A 205 6.57 7.41 3.64
N SER A 206 7.67 6.71 3.37
CA SER A 206 8.04 5.47 4.06
C SER A 206 9.22 5.75 4.99
N LYS A 207 9.05 5.47 6.28
CA LYS A 207 10.05 5.70 7.33
C LYS A 207 10.62 4.40 7.88
N ASP A 208 11.80 4.50 8.45
CA ASP A 208 12.45 3.48 9.26
C ASP A 208 12.38 3.82 10.76
N SER A 209 12.41 2.80 11.60
CA SER A 209 12.33 2.86 13.07
C SER A 209 13.48 3.64 13.71
N SER A 210 14.57 3.85 12.97
CA SER A 210 15.69 4.71 13.38
C SER A 210 15.39 6.21 13.36
N SER A 211 14.26 6.64 12.76
CA SER A 211 13.89 8.05 12.66
C SER A 211 12.84 8.48 13.70
N SER A 212 13.23 8.48 14.98
CA SER A 212 12.62 9.45 15.89
C SER A 212 12.95 10.86 15.37
N PRO A 213 12.01 11.81 15.33
CA PRO A 213 12.34 13.18 14.95
C PRO A 213 13.22 13.75 16.05
N SER A 214 14.53 13.71 15.87
CA SER A 214 15.43 14.58 16.60
C SER A 214 15.06 16.00 16.18
N SER A 215 14.27 16.65 17.03
CA SER A 215 14.09 18.09 17.06
C SER A 215 15.46 18.75 16.96
N SER A 216 15.82 19.17 15.75
CA SER A 216 16.98 20.01 15.50
C SER A 216 16.58 20.97 14.40
N SER A 217 16.01 22.07 14.85
CA SER A 217 16.00 23.32 14.13
C SER A 217 17.44 23.67 13.73
N SER A 218 17.77 23.49 12.45
CA SER A 218 18.82 24.26 11.79
C SER A 218 18.77 24.03 10.29
N SER A 219 18.40 25.11 9.60
CA SER A 219 18.67 25.34 8.19
C SER A 219 20.17 25.21 7.90
N SER A 220 20.55 24.25 7.06
CA SER A 220 21.81 24.32 6.31
C SER A 220 21.82 23.30 5.17
N SER A 221 21.81 23.83 3.96
CA SER A 221 22.23 23.18 2.73
C SER A 221 23.72 22.82 2.81
N SER A 222 24.07 21.54 2.62
CA SER A 222 25.40 21.18 2.09
C SER A 222 25.51 19.70 1.77
N SER A 223 25.84 19.47 0.50
CA SER A 223 26.58 18.34 -0.06
C SER A 223 27.80 17.95 0.78
N SER A 224 28.00 16.65 1.01
CA SER A 224 29.31 15.97 0.82
C SER A 224 29.27 14.49 1.21
N SER A 225 29.82 13.70 0.30
CA SER A 225 30.54 12.45 0.48
C SER A 225 31.24 12.27 1.83
N SER A 226 31.16 11.07 2.41
CA SER A 226 32.31 10.20 2.72
C SER A 226 31.90 8.98 3.57
N SER A 227 32.26 7.81 3.05
CA SER A 227 32.63 6.55 3.69
C SER A 227 32.56 6.40 5.22
N SER A 228 31.82 5.39 5.66
CA SER A 228 32.12 4.63 6.88
C SER A 228 31.55 3.22 6.80
N SER A 229 32.43 2.25 7.05
CA SER A 229 32.33 0.81 6.81
C SER A 229 31.77 0.06 8.01
N TYR A 230 30.62 -0.64 7.92
CA TYR A 230 30.18 -1.57 8.98
C TYR A 230 29.33 -2.77 8.52
N SER A 231 29.33 -3.77 9.40
CA SER A 231 29.18 -5.22 9.27
C SER A 231 27.75 -5.78 9.15
N SER A 232 27.69 -6.98 8.56
CA SER A 232 26.48 -7.71 8.16
C SER A 232 25.75 -8.47 9.28
N SER A 233 24.42 -8.55 9.20
CA SER A 233 23.59 -9.55 9.88
C SER A 233 22.38 -9.86 9.01
N SER A 234 22.15 -11.15 8.78
CA SER A 234 21.17 -11.71 7.86
C SER A 234 19.87 -12.12 8.55
N SER A 235 18.72 -11.73 7.99
CA SER A 235 17.42 -12.36 8.27
C SER A 235 16.60 -12.53 6.99
N SER A 236 16.06 -13.73 6.87
CA SER A 236 15.38 -14.34 5.72
C SER A 236 14.06 -13.67 5.35
N TYR A 237 14.01 -12.99 4.20
CA TYR A 237 12.76 -12.89 3.44
C TYR A 237 12.39 -14.31 3.01
N SER A 238 11.20 -14.78 3.39
CA SER A 238 10.62 -16.00 2.84
C SER A 238 10.22 -15.77 1.38
N SER A 239 11.25 -15.70 0.54
CA SER A 239 11.22 -15.91 -0.89
C SER A 239 12.32 -16.95 -1.10
N SER A 240 11.93 -18.19 -1.37
CA SER A 240 12.86 -19.27 -1.71
C SER A 240 13.55 -18.96 -3.04
N SER A 241 14.62 -18.17 -3.01
CA SER A 241 15.76 -18.16 -3.93
C SER A 241 16.62 -16.93 -3.66
N SER A 242 17.85 -17.20 -3.25
CA SER A 242 18.90 -16.23 -2.95
C SER A 242 19.50 -15.65 -4.23
N TYR A 243 18.78 -14.73 -4.89
CA TYR A 243 19.27 -13.66 -5.76
C TYR A 243 18.13 -12.65 -5.94
N SER A 244 18.17 -11.49 -5.27
CA SER A 244 17.18 -10.43 -5.47
C SER A 244 17.84 -9.24 -6.16
N SER A 245 17.29 -8.83 -7.30
CA SER A 245 17.66 -7.57 -7.92
C SER A 245 16.71 -6.49 -7.39
N SER A 246 17.22 -5.33 -7.00
CA SER A 246 16.41 -4.18 -6.59
C SER A 246 16.64 -2.98 -7.51
N GLN A 247 15.58 -2.20 -7.72
CA GLN A 247 15.64 -0.93 -8.44
C GLN A 247 14.86 0.14 -7.71
N SER A 248 15.39 1.35 -7.74
CA SER A 248 14.76 2.54 -7.19
C SER A 248 14.49 3.55 -8.29
N PHE A 249 13.36 4.24 -8.20
CA PHE A 249 12.96 5.28 -9.14
C PHE A 249 12.76 6.60 -8.40
N THR A 250 13.43 7.65 -8.88
CA THR A 250 13.25 9.02 -8.40
C THR A 250 12.90 9.94 -9.58
N THR A 251 12.06 10.94 -9.35
CA THR A 251 11.73 11.96 -10.35
C THR A 251 12.55 13.21 -10.05
N ASN A 252 13.24 13.76 -11.05
CA ASN A 252 13.89 15.06 -10.93
C ASN A 252 12.84 16.16 -11.11
N SER A 253 12.67 17.01 -10.10
CA SER A 253 11.82 18.19 -10.17
C SER A 253 12.50 19.29 -10.99
N SER A 254 12.01 19.54 -12.20
CA SER A 254 12.18 20.83 -12.88
C SER A 254 10.80 21.46 -13.10
N PRO A 255 10.64 22.78 -12.90
CA PRO A 255 9.33 23.44 -12.82
C PRO A 255 8.64 23.68 -14.18
N SER A 256 8.91 22.88 -15.22
CA SER A 256 8.27 23.01 -16.53
C SER A 256 7.20 21.93 -16.77
N PRO A 257 6.04 22.25 -17.38
CA PRO A 257 4.89 21.35 -17.51
C PRO A 257 5.05 20.23 -18.58
N THR A 258 6.27 19.89 -18.98
CA THR A 258 6.53 18.89 -20.02
C THR A 258 7.49 17.81 -19.49
N SER A 259 6.96 16.61 -19.29
CA SER A 259 7.65 15.34 -19.05
C SER A 259 8.45 15.20 -17.75
N GLN A 260 7.79 14.73 -16.69
CA GLN A 260 8.47 14.16 -15.52
C GLN A 260 9.20 12.87 -15.95
N THR A 261 10.53 12.87 -15.94
CA THR A 261 11.32 11.70 -16.30
C THR A 261 11.53 10.84 -15.05
N LEU A 262 11.06 9.59 -15.08
CA LEU A 262 11.47 8.56 -14.11
C LEU A 262 12.96 8.28 -14.31
N SER A 263 13.79 8.63 -13.32
CA SER A 263 15.20 8.25 -13.30
C SER A 263 15.35 6.89 -12.62
N LEU A 264 16.06 6.00 -13.30
CA LEU A 264 16.38 4.65 -12.83
C LEU A 264 17.72 4.70 -12.10
N SER A 265 17.74 4.30 -10.83
CA SER A 265 18.97 3.94 -10.13
C SER A 265 18.90 2.48 -9.72
N SER A 266 19.70 1.65 -10.40
CA SER A 266 20.00 0.29 -9.95
C SER A 266 21.06 0.38 -8.86
N SER A 267 20.68 0.12 -7.61
CA SER A 267 21.65 -0.07 -6.53
C SER A 267 21.80 -1.56 -6.28
N SER A 268 22.97 -2.12 -6.60
CA SER A 268 23.37 -3.41 -6.02
C SER A 268 23.62 -3.17 -4.54
N GLN A 269 22.63 -3.47 -3.68
CA GLN A 269 22.84 -3.41 -2.25
C GLN A 269 23.78 -4.54 -1.85
N SER A 270 25.02 -4.17 -1.50
CA SER A 270 25.84 -4.99 -0.62
C SER A 270 25.31 -4.86 0.82
N SER A 271 25.38 -5.96 1.55
CA SER A 271 24.69 -6.26 2.82
C SER A 271 25.15 -5.43 4.03
N SER A 272 24.91 -4.12 4.02
CA SER A 272 25.32 -3.23 5.12
C SER A 272 24.27 -2.23 5.65
N SER A 273 22.98 -2.31 5.30
CA SER A 273 21.93 -1.60 6.05
C SER A 273 21.15 -2.58 6.92
N SER A 274 21.18 -2.40 8.25
CA SER A 274 20.37 -3.18 9.19
C SER A 274 18.88 -2.85 9.14
N SER A 275 18.49 -1.80 8.41
CA SER A 275 17.08 -1.45 8.23
C SER A 275 16.47 -2.17 7.04
N HIS A 276 15.32 -2.80 7.30
CA HIS A 276 14.49 -3.51 6.34
C HIS A 276 13.26 -2.68 5.91
N TYR A 277 13.20 -1.41 6.33
CA TYR A 277 12.05 -0.52 6.18
C TYR A 277 12.45 0.78 5.47
N GLY A 278 11.50 1.67 5.20
CA GLY A 278 11.83 2.99 4.65
C GLY A 278 12.06 3.02 3.14
N PHE A 279 11.70 1.98 2.40
CA PHE A 279 11.81 1.97 0.94
C PHE A 279 10.48 2.31 0.25
N GLY A 280 10.52 3.03 -0.87
CA GLY A 280 9.33 3.28 -1.69
C GLY A 280 8.39 4.32 -1.10
N GLY A 281 8.72 5.61 -1.15
CA GLY A 281 7.90 6.66 -0.54
C GLY A 281 6.47 6.73 -1.08
N GLY A 282 6.27 6.53 -2.38
CA GLY A 282 4.95 6.31 -2.97
C GLY A 282 4.56 4.82 -2.93
N ILE A 283 5.32 4.01 -3.66
CA ILE A 283 5.01 2.60 -3.93
C ILE A 283 6.22 1.73 -3.58
N PHE A 284 5.97 0.65 -2.87
CA PHE A 284 6.88 -0.49 -2.78
C PHE A 284 6.24 -1.70 -3.45
N LEU A 285 6.96 -2.33 -4.38
CA LEU A 285 6.47 -3.46 -5.17
C LEU A 285 7.43 -4.63 -5.04
N THR A 286 6.91 -5.77 -4.60
CA THR A 286 7.60 -7.06 -4.66
C THR A 286 6.98 -7.92 -5.75
N SER A 287 7.79 -8.60 -6.55
CA SER A 287 7.27 -9.53 -7.54
C SER A 287 8.02 -10.85 -7.60
N LYS A 288 7.26 -11.91 -7.92
CA LYS A 288 7.78 -13.20 -8.37
C LYS A 288 7.59 -13.31 -9.89
N GLY A 289 8.62 -13.74 -10.58
CA GLY A 289 8.64 -13.81 -12.05
C GLY A 289 8.84 -12.45 -12.71
N GLU A 290 9.05 -12.50 -14.03
CA GLU A 290 9.31 -11.33 -14.86
C GLU A 290 8.00 -10.68 -15.35
N PHE A 291 7.93 -9.36 -15.24
CA PHE A 291 6.83 -8.59 -15.81
C PHE A 291 6.88 -8.60 -17.34
N ASN A 292 5.78 -9.00 -17.97
CA ASN A 292 5.55 -8.92 -19.41
C ASN A 292 4.31 -8.05 -19.67
N ALA A 293 4.49 -6.89 -20.31
CA ALA A 293 3.39 -5.94 -20.54
C ALA A 293 2.24 -6.49 -21.40
N ASP A 294 2.50 -7.45 -22.29
CA ASP A 294 1.45 -8.06 -23.11
C ASP A 294 0.55 -9.00 -22.28
N LYS A 295 1.04 -9.47 -21.13
CA LYS A 295 0.33 -10.43 -20.25
C LYS A 295 -0.14 -9.82 -18.94
N ASN A 296 0.69 -8.98 -18.33
CA ASN A 296 0.56 -8.52 -16.95
C ASN A 296 -0.01 -7.09 -16.82
N GLY A 297 -0.46 -6.51 -17.93
CA GLY A 297 -1.10 -5.19 -17.95
C GLY A 297 -0.13 -4.02 -18.13
N ASN A 298 -0.59 -2.82 -17.79
CA ASN A 298 0.09 -1.55 -18.07
C ASN A 298 1.11 -1.15 -17.00
N GLY A 299 1.26 -1.93 -15.93
CA GLY A 299 2.19 -1.63 -14.84
C GLY A 299 1.81 -0.32 -14.14
N LEU A 300 2.77 0.61 -14.08
CA LEU A 300 2.63 1.92 -13.43
C LEU A 300 2.56 3.08 -14.44
N LYS A 301 2.30 2.79 -15.72
CA LYS A 301 2.30 3.79 -16.79
C LYS A 301 1.23 4.86 -16.55
N GLY A 302 1.64 6.13 -16.50
CA GLY A 302 0.76 7.29 -16.27
C GLY A 302 0.71 7.78 -14.83
N CYS A 303 1.36 7.10 -13.88
CA CYS A 303 1.52 7.60 -12.53
C CYS A 303 2.32 8.91 -12.47
N LYS A 304 1.92 9.81 -11.56
CA LYS A 304 2.63 11.05 -11.24
C LYS A 304 3.12 10.99 -9.80
N PHE A 305 4.34 11.47 -9.56
CA PHE A 305 4.97 11.41 -8.25
C PHE A 305 5.54 12.78 -7.86
N GLU A 306 5.07 13.31 -6.74
CA GLU A 306 5.40 14.64 -6.25
C GLU A 306 5.83 14.58 -4.78
N LEU A 307 7.03 15.06 -4.45
CA LEU A 307 7.46 15.27 -3.05
C LEU A 307 7.41 14.01 -2.16
N ASN A 308 7.49 12.81 -2.73
CA ASN A 308 7.50 11.58 -1.95
C ASN A 308 8.90 11.30 -1.38
N SER A 309 8.99 10.53 -0.30
CA SER A 309 10.25 10.20 0.36
C SER A 309 10.26 8.78 0.90
N GLY A 310 11.26 7.99 0.51
CA GLY A 310 11.60 6.71 1.13
C GLY A 310 12.93 6.90 1.83
N LEU A 311 12.95 6.82 3.16
CA LEU A 311 14.12 7.12 3.97
C LEU A 311 15.37 6.34 3.55
N ASN A 312 15.23 5.06 3.19
CA ASN A 312 16.34 4.17 2.83
C ASN A 312 16.49 3.97 1.32
N GLY A 313 15.59 4.52 0.50
CA GLY A 313 15.69 4.48 -0.96
C GLY A 313 14.36 4.43 -1.68
N GLY A 314 14.38 4.74 -2.98
CA GLY A 314 13.18 4.77 -3.81
C GLY A 314 12.17 5.82 -3.32
N SER A 315 12.51 7.10 -3.43
CA SER A 315 11.64 8.19 -2.98
C SER A 315 10.23 8.09 -3.53
N ASN A 316 10.07 7.61 -4.77
CA ASN A 316 8.78 7.38 -5.39
C ASN A 316 8.43 5.90 -5.42
N VAL A 317 9.21 5.10 -6.15
CA VAL A 317 8.96 3.68 -6.35
C VAL A 317 10.21 2.88 -5.99
N TYR A 318 10.02 1.78 -5.29
CA TYR A 318 11.06 0.78 -5.05
C TYR A 318 10.53 -0.60 -5.45
N ILE A 319 11.27 -1.31 -6.29
CA ILE A 319 10.88 -2.61 -6.83
C ILE A 319 11.89 -3.67 -6.43
N VAL A 320 11.41 -4.78 -5.89
CA VAL A 320 12.17 -6.00 -5.61
C VAL A 320 11.57 -7.13 -6.44
N SER A 321 12.39 -7.77 -7.27
CA SER A 321 11.93 -8.87 -8.12
C SER A 321 12.93 -10.02 -8.14
N SER A 322 12.43 -11.25 -8.32
CA SER A 322 13.27 -12.41 -8.63
C SER A 322 13.91 -12.32 -10.02
N ASP A 323 13.25 -11.63 -10.98
CA ASP A 323 13.64 -11.65 -12.41
C ASP A 323 13.49 -10.25 -13.06
N LEU A 324 14.57 -9.46 -13.03
CA LEU A 324 14.51 -8.01 -13.27
C LEU A 324 15.02 -7.57 -14.66
N LYS A 325 14.58 -8.25 -15.74
CA LYS A 325 15.04 -7.93 -17.11
C LYS A 325 14.14 -6.96 -17.89
N GLN A 326 12.86 -6.75 -17.54
CA GLN A 326 11.92 -6.01 -18.40
C GLN A 326 11.15 -4.82 -17.81
N PHE A 327 11.23 -4.51 -16.51
CA PHE A 327 10.49 -3.35 -15.97
C PHE A 327 11.00 -1.99 -16.54
N CYS A 328 12.23 -1.95 -17.07
CA CYS A 328 12.93 -0.72 -17.45
C CYS A 328 12.69 -0.21 -18.89
N ARG A 329 11.82 -0.84 -19.70
CA ARG A 329 11.72 -0.52 -21.14
C ARG A 329 10.67 0.52 -21.54
N PHE A 330 9.94 1.11 -20.60
CA PHE A 330 8.93 2.12 -20.91
C PHE A 330 9.47 3.56 -20.75
N ARG A 331 10.29 3.97 -21.73
CA ARG A 331 10.37 5.37 -22.17
C ARG A 331 9.68 5.46 -23.52
N TYR A 332 8.52 6.09 -23.58
CA TYR A 332 8.06 6.89 -24.73
C TYR A 332 7.16 8.00 -24.21
#